data_AF-A0A7C3T8G3-F1
#
_entry.id   AF-A0A7C3T8G3-F1
#
_cell.length_a   1.000
_cell.length_b   1.000
_cell.length_c   1.000
_cell.angle_alpha   90.00
_cell.angle_beta   90.00
_cell.angle_gamma   90.00
#
_symmetry.space_group_name_H-M   'P 1'
#
loop_
_entity.id
_entity.type
_entity.pdbx_description
1 polymer ?
#
loop_
_entity_poly.entity_id
_entity_poly.type
_entity_poly.pdbx_seq_one_letter_code
_entity_poly.pdbx_strand_id
1 'polypeptide(L)'
;MSEPVVGYIGLGSNLGDRAQTIKAAIRALGELEGTEVLGISSLVETQPLHPRGGDAYLNAVVQIRTRLSPLELLDRLMQIESQLGRVRTARWGPRTIDLDLLLLGDHVVNAEALVLPHPQMHLRSFVLQGLLELDRGLVHPVLGQPLEVLAARLNGKDYFVDPHSPKLVCMAGLIGVGKTSWARAIASRLGGQVLLEPYDSNPFLAELYAGRGELALDCQLYFLVHRAGQLAKDRLGSGKIYVADYVFQQEQIYADMLLDPRQLALYRQIHQRFSDMPARCMLVIWLHARPKVCLDRIIKRGRPYESCITLGWLDSLARRYEGLFRDWTVCPVIRLDTEQSDVNSDRDVMDLARQVEWYISPPGGLEG
;
A
#
# COMPACT_ATOMS: atom_id res chain seq x y z
N MET A 1 2.77 38.24 15.28
CA MET A 1 3.02 36.88 15.77
C MET A 1 2.17 35.94 14.94
N SER A 2 2.74 34.85 14.40
CA SER A 2 2.00 33.83 13.67
C SER A 2 0.89 33.25 14.55
N GLU A 3 -0.25 32.92 13.94
CA GLU A 3 -1.30 32.18 14.64
C GLU A 3 -0.78 30.79 14.99
N PRO A 4 -1.13 30.25 16.18
CA PRO A 4 -0.72 28.91 16.56
C PRO A 4 -1.41 27.86 15.69
N VAL A 5 -0.63 26.89 15.21
CA VAL A 5 -1.08 25.80 14.34
C VAL A 5 -0.92 24.46 15.09
N VAL A 6 -1.84 23.52 14.85
CA VAL A 6 -1.74 22.16 15.40
C VAL A 6 -0.76 21.34 14.58
N GLY A 7 0.16 20.65 15.24
CA GLY A 7 1.12 19.75 14.61
C GLY A 7 1.12 18.36 15.24
N TYR A 8 1.64 17.39 14.52
CA TYR A 8 1.75 16.01 14.97
C TYR A 8 3.16 15.49 14.73
N ILE A 9 3.75 14.90 15.77
CA ILE A 9 5.12 14.40 15.76
C ILE A 9 5.10 12.92 16.11
N GLY A 10 5.73 12.09 15.28
CA GLY A 10 5.99 10.69 15.58
C GLY A 10 7.22 10.57 16.49
N LEU A 11 7.12 9.74 17.51
CA LEU A 11 8.20 9.40 18.43
C LEU A 11 8.55 7.93 18.23
N GLY A 12 9.85 7.60 18.17
CA GLY A 12 10.31 6.21 18.14
C GLY A 12 11.59 6.02 18.95
N SER A 13 11.64 5.01 19.82
CA SER A 13 12.83 4.68 20.62
C SER A 13 13.08 3.17 20.63
N ASN A 14 14.33 2.74 20.42
CA ASN A 14 14.68 1.31 20.44
C ASN A 14 15.82 0.92 21.38
N LEU A 15 16.45 1.86 22.10
CA LEU A 15 17.56 1.59 23.01
C LEU A 15 17.24 2.00 24.46
N GLY A 16 17.80 1.27 25.43
CA GLY A 16 17.72 1.61 26.85
C GLY A 16 16.30 1.63 27.40
N ASP A 17 16.01 2.56 28.32
CA ASP A 17 14.65 2.79 28.82
C ASP A 17 13.84 3.61 27.80
N ARG A 18 13.28 2.90 26.82
CA ARG A 18 12.52 3.48 25.70
C ARG A 18 11.35 4.34 26.17
N ALA A 19 10.64 3.90 27.20
CA ALA A 19 9.47 4.60 27.73
C ALA A 19 9.87 5.90 28.45
N GLN A 20 10.93 5.85 29.26
CA GLN A 20 11.45 7.04 29.92
C GLN A 20 12.03 8.05 28.91
N THR A 21 12.66 7.55 27.84
CA THR A 21 13.18 8.40 26.76
C THR A 21 12.05 9.13 26.02
N ILE A 22 10.97 8.42 25.67
CA ILE A 22 9.77 9.03 25.08
C ILE A 22 9.17 10.10 26.01
N LYS A 23 9.05 9.81 27.31
CA LYS A 23 8.56 10.79 28.30
C LYS A 23 9.45 12.03 28.38
N ALA A 24 10.76 11.86 28.29
CA ALA A 24 11.72 12.97 28.28
C ALA A 24 11.56 13.84 27.02
N ALA A 25 11.39 13.21 25.85
CA ALA A 25 11.14 13.94 24.60
C ALA A 25 9.84 14.75 24.65
N ILE A 26 8.76 14.17 25.16
CA ILE A 26 7.47 14.86 25.34
C ILE A 26 7.62 16.07 26.27
N ARG A 27 8.35 15.92 27.38
CA ARG A 27 8.63 17.03 28.30
C ARG A 27 9.40 18.15 27.59
N ALA A 28 10.46 17.81 26.86
CA ALA A 28 11.26 18.77 26.12
C ALA A 28 10.42 19.53 25.07
N LEU A 29 9.50 18.84 24.37
CA LEU A 29 8.55 19.48 23.45
C LEU A 29 7.64 20.50 24.16
N GLY A 30 7.17 20.18 25.37
CA GLY A 30 6.34 21.09 26.17
C GLY A 30 7.10 22.27 26.79
N GLU A 31 8.44 22.19 26.86
CA GLU A 31 9.32 23.27 27.33
C GLU A 31 9.77 24.20 26.20
N LEU A 32 9.49 23.87 24.94
CA LEU A 32 9.80 24.74 23.80
C LEU A 32 8.94 26.01 23.84
N GLU A 33 9.60 27.17 23.75
CA GLU A 33 8.90 28.45 23.68
C GLU A 33 7.91 28.48 22.51
N GLY A 34 6.68 28.91 22.80
CA GLY A 34 5.62 29.00 21.80
C GLY A 34 5.00 27.65 21.39
N THR A 35 5.29 26.56 22.11
CA THR A 35 4.73 25.23 21.88
C THR A 35 4.01 24.70 23.12
N GLU A 36 2.90 24.00 22.90
CA GLU A 36 2.07 23.37 23.93
C GLU A 36 1.78 21.93 23.49
N VAL A 37 1.99 20.95 24.38
CA VAL A 37 1.58 19.56 24.13
C VAL A 37 0.10 19.41 24.46
N LEU A 38 -0.70 18.99 23.48
CA LEU A 38 -2.16 18.85 23.61
C LEU A 38 -2.58 17.43 23.96
N GLY A 39 -1.84 16.43 23.47
CA GLY A 39 -2.20 15.02 23.65
C GLY A 39 -1.11 14.09 23.16
N ILE A 40 -1.15 12.84 23.62
CA ILE A 40 -0.21 11.77 23.26
C ILE A 40 -1.03 10.52 22.99
N SER A 41 -0.71 9.81 21.91
CA SER A 41 -1.33 8.51 21.61
C SER A 41 -0.86 7.43 22.59
N SER A 42 -1.49 6.28 22.53
CA SER A 42 -1.01 5.07 23.18
C SER A 42 0.41 4.71 22.71
N LEU A 43 1.21 4.14 23.62
CA LEU A 43 2.53 3.59 23.30
C LEU A 43 2.37 2.25 22.59
N VAL A 44 3.01 2.08 21.43
CA VAL A 44 2.90 0.88 20.59
C VAL A 44 4.28 0.32 20.29
N GLU A 45 4.46 -0.97 20.56
CA GLU A 45 5.68 -1.67 20.15
C GLU A 45 5.56 -2.17 18.70
N THR A 46 6.57 -1.87 17.88
CA THR A 46 6.65 -2.31 16.48
C THR A 46 7.98 -3.00 16.20
N GLN A 47 7.96 -3.96 15.28
CA GLN A 47 9.17 -4.56 14.76
C GLN A 47 9.87 -3.60 13.78
N PRO A 48 11.21 -3.62 13.69
CA PRO A 48 11.91 -2.86 12.66
C PRO A 48 11.46 -3.28 11.26
N LEU A 49 11.33 -2.31 10.35
CA LEU A 49 10.90 -2.55 8.98
C LEU A 49 11.94 -3.28 8.11
N HIS A 50 13.22 -3.16 8.46
CA HIS A 50 14.29 -3.79 7.71
C HIS A 50 14.63 -5.18 8.29
N PRO A 51 14.82 -6.24 7.48
CA PRO A 51 15.12 -7.60 7.96
C PRO A 51 16.40 -7.74 8.77
N ARG A 52 17.32 -6.77 8.68
CA ARG A 52 18.53 -6.66 9.52
C ARG A 52 18.35 -5.74 10.73
N GLY A 53 17.11 -5.39 11.07
CA GLY A 53 16.81 -4.47 12.15
C GLY A 53 17.22 -5.02 13.51
N GLY A 54 17.55 -4.11 14.43
CA GLY A 54 17.88 -4.43 15.82
C GLY A 54 16.63 -4.64 16.68
N ASP A 55 16.66 -4.13 17.91
CA ASP A 55 15.57 -4.28 18.87
C ASP A 55 14.27 -3.59 18.42
N ALA A 56 13.15 -4.05 19.00
CA ALA A 56 11.82 -3.48 18.75
C ALA A 56 11.75 -2.01 19.17
N TYR A 57 11.00 -1.23 18.40
CA TYR A 57 10.75 0.19 18.69
C TYR A 57 9.51 0.33 19.57
N LEU A 58 9.60 1.19 20.58
CA LEU A 58 8.44 1.75 21.23
C LEU A 58 8.12 3.07 20.53
N ASN A 59 6.88 3.25 20.09
CA ASN A 59 6.45 4.42 19.33
C ASN A 59 5.21 5.08 19.94
N ALA A 60 5.05 6.38 19.65
CA ALA A 60 3.83 7.14 19.92
C ALA A 60 3.71 8.31 18.93
N VAL A 61 2.56 8.95 18.91
CA VAL A 61 2.34 10.24 18.25
C VAL A 61 2.00 11.28 19.31
N VAL A 62 2.55 12.48 19.17
CA VAL A 62 2.24 13.63 20.02
C VAL A 62 1.54 14.69 19.19
N GLN A 63 0.43 15.20 19.71
CA GLN A 63 -0.23 16.39 19.20
C GLN A 63 0.30 17.61 19.94
N ILE A 64 0.72 18.62 19.19
CA ILE A 64 1.18 19.89 19.72
C ILE A 64 0.39 21.05 19.11
N ARG A 65 0.42 22.20 19.77
CA ARG A 65 0.06 23.49 19.22
C ARG A 65 1.30 24.37 19.26
N THR A 66 1.71 24.95 18.14
CA THR A 66 2.94 25.74 18.07
C THR A 66 2.81 26.96 17.18
N ARG A 67 3.60 28.00 17.46
CA ARG A 67 3.77 29.17 16.59
C ARG A 67 5.00 29.08 15.68
N LEU A 68 5.83 28.05 15.87
CA LEU A 68 7.03 27.80 15.07
C LEU A 68 6.64 27.42 13.64
N SER A 69 7.39 27.94 12.67
CA SER A 69 7.28 27.49 11.28
C SER A 69 7.77 26.04 11.12
N PRO A 70 7.43 25.34 10.02
CA PRO A 70 7.89 23.98 9.78
C PRO A 70 9.41 23.75 9.96
N LEU A 71 10.24 24.67 9.46
CA LEU A 71 11.70 24.56 9.52
C LEU A 71 12.23 24.85 10.93
N GLU A 72 11.69 25.86 11.62
CA GLU A 72 12.06 26.14 13.01
C GLU A 72 11.69 24.98 13.93
N LEU A 73 10.52 24.37 13.72
CA LEU A 73 10.09 23.19 14.47
C LEU A 73 11.04 22.02 14.20
N LEU A 74 11.36 21.73 12.93
CA LEU A 74 12.33 20.69 12.58
C LEU A 74 13.67 20.87 13.28
N ASP A 75 14.22 22.10 13.28
CA ASP A 75 15.48 22.41 13.97
C ASP A 75 15.37 22.15 15.48
N ARG A 76 14.24 22.49 16.11
CA ARG A 76 14.00 22.18 17.53
C ARG A 76 13.91 20.68 17.79
N LEU A 77 13.24 19.91 16.93
CA LEU A 77 13.18 18.44 17.05
C LEU A 77 14.59 17.84 17.00
N MET A 78 15.42 18.25 16.04
CA MET A 78 16.80 17.79 15.91
C MET A 78 17.65 18.13 17.15
N GLN A 79 17.42 19.30 17.78
CA GLN A 79 18.09 19.68 19.02
C GLN A 79 17.68 18.77 20.19
N ILE A 80 16.39 18.46 20.33
CA ILE A 80 15.88 17.55 21.38
C ILE A 80 16.48 16.16 21.21
N GLU A 81 16.52 15.63 19.98
CA GLU A 81 17.14 14.34 19.71
C GLU A 81 18.62 14.31 20.10
N SER A 82 19.37 15.38 19.76
CA SER A 82 20.78 15.49 20.12
C SER A 82 20.99 15.53 21.64
N GLN A 83 20.12 16.22 22.38
CA GLN A 83 20.17 16.30 23.84
C GLN A 83 19.86 14.97 24.52
N LEU A 84 18.95 14.17 23.94
CA LEU A 84 18.56 12.85 24.43
C LEU A 84 19.49 11.72 23.94
N GLY A 85 20.68 12.07 23.44
CA GLY A 85 21.74 11.11 23.16
C GLY A 85 21.74 10.55 21.74
N ARG A 86 21.22 11.28 20.73
CA ARG A 86 21.42 10.93 19.32
C ARG A 86 22.91 11.10 18.94
N VAL A 87 23.66 10.00 18.91
CA VAL A 87 25.01 9.95 18.31
C VAL A 87 24.87 9.53 16.85
N ARG A 88 25.15 10.43 15.89
CA ARG A 88 25.06 10.12 14.44
C ARG A 88 26.20 9.19 14.01
N THR A 89 26.01 7.87 14.14
CA THR A 89 27.01 6.87 13.70
C THR A 89 26.63 6.17 12.39
N ALA A 90 25.34 6.03 12.03
CA ALA A 90 24.86 5.52 10.74
C ALA A 90 23.36 5.87 10.46
N ARG A 91 22.96 5.97 9.18
CA ARG A 91 21.60 6.35 8.69
C ARG A 91 20.48 5.39 9.15
N TRP A 92 20.83 4.16 9.53
CA TRP A 92 19.93 3.12 10.07
C TRP A 92 20.47 2.47 11.36
N GLY A 93 21.40 3.16 12.04
CA GLY A 93 21.93 2.70 13.32
C GLY A 93 20.85 2.74 14.42
N PRO A 94 21.00 1.95 15.49
CA PRO A 94 20.09 2.00 16.63
C PRO A 94 20.09 3.41 17.25
N ARG A 95 18.90 3.93 17.60
CA ARG A 95 18.69 5.33 18.01
C ARG A 95 18.06 5.39 19.39
N THR A 96 18.55 6.28 20.24
CA THR A 96 17.93 6.52 21.55
C THR A 96 16.51 7.09 21.39
N ILE A 97 16.32 8.04 20.48
CA ILE A 97 15.01 8.59 20.10
C ILE A 97 15.04 9.13 18.65
N ASP A 98 13.90 9.08 17.97
CA ASP A 98 13.63 9.70 16.68
C ASP A 98 12.34 10.52 16.77
N LEU A 99 12.37 11.76 16.26
CA LEU A 99 11.27 12.72 16.25
C LEU A 99 10.94 13.13 14.81
N ASP A 100 9.92 12.51 14.24
CA ASP A 100 9.48 12.77 12.87
C ASP A 100 8.32 13.77 12.86
N LEU A 101 8.50 14.94 12.24
CA LEU A 101 7.39 15.87 12.01
C LEU A 101 6.45 15.31 10.95
N LEU A 102 5.24 14.89 11.34
CA LEU A 102 4.28 14.22 10.46
C LEU A 102 3.40 15.21 9.71
N LEU A 103 2.81 16.14 10.45
CA LEU A 103 1.85 17.15 9.97
C LEU A 103 2.03 18.44 10.76
N LEU A 104 1.77 19.58 10.13
CA LEU A 104 1.63 20.88 10.79
C LEU A 104 0.54 21.66 10.07
N GLY A 105 -0.67 21.67 10.61
CA GLY A 105 -1.87 22.19 9.95
C GLY A 105 -2.00 21.66 8.52
N ASP A 106 -2.29 22.57 7.59
CA ASP A 106 -2.37 22.28 6.15
C ASP A 106 -1.05 22.57 5.41
N HIS A 107 0.07 22.71 6.13
CA HIS A 107 1.36 22.99 5.49
C HIS A 107 1.79 21.83 4.58
N VAL A 108 1.98 22.16 3.30
CA VAL A 108 2.62 21.30 2.31
C VAL A 108 3.99 21.89 2.00
N VAL A 109 5.04 21.17 2.37
CA VAL A 109 6.43 21.59 2.18
C VAL A 109 7.14 20.55 1.32
N ASN A 110 7.85 21.00 0.29
CA ASN A 110 8.72 20.17 -0.52
C ASN A 110 10.06 20.90 -0.67
N ALA A 111 10.91 20.76 0.35
CA ALA A 111 12.24 21.35 0.41
C ALA A 111 13.28 20.26 0.67
N GLU A 112 14.53 20.51 0.33
CA GLU A 112 15.65 19.57 0.55
C GLU A 112 15.76 19.14 2.02
N ALA A 113 15.54 20.08 2.94
CA ALA A 113 15.61 19.81 4.38
C ALA A 113 14.34 19.18 4.98
N LEU A 114 13.17 19.34 4.33
CA LEU A 114 11.88 18.95 4.91
C LEU A 114 10.83 18.67 3.83
N VAL A 115 10.15 17.53 3.98
CA VAL A 115 8.93 17.22 3.24
C VAL A 115 7.77 17.07 4.23
N LEU A 116 6.71 17.87 4.04
CA LEU A 116 5.46 17.80 4.79
C LEU A 116 4.25 17.71 3.86
N PRO A 117 3.22 16.91 4.19
CA PRO A 117 3.18 15.85 5.22
C PRO A 117 4.34 14.85 5.09
N HIS A 118 4.74 14.22 6.19
CA HIS A 118 5.88 13.30 6.18
C HIS A 118 5.69 12.22 5.10
N PRO A 119 6.65 12.02 4.19
CA PRO A 119 6.44 11.29 2.93
C PRO A 119 6.16 9.80 3.10
N GLN A 120 6.30 9.25 4.30
CA GLN A 120 6.02 7.85 4.61
C GLN A 120 4.94 7.65 5.67
N MET A 121 4.27 8.71 6.15
CA MET A 121 3.28 8.58 7.23
C MET A 121 2.12 7.64 6.86
N HIS A 122 1.72 7.65 5.59
CA HIS A 122 0.65 6.82 5.05
C HIS A 122 1.04 5.35 4.87
N LEU A 123 2.30 4.99 5.16
CA LEU A 123 2.85 3.64 5.14
C LEU A 123 3.12 3.08 6.55
N ARG A 124 2.72 3.82 7.59
CA ARG A 124 2.93 3.44 8.99
C ARG A 124 1.58 3.34 9.69
N SER A 125 1.14 2.12 9.96
CA SER A 125 -0.07 1.84 10.72
C SER A 125 -0.01 2.46 12.12
N PHE A 126 1.11 2.37 12.84
CA PHE A 126 1.18 2.98 14.18
C PHE A 126 0.98 4.50 14.13
N VAL A 127 1.52 5.16 13.09
CA VAL A 127 1.32 6.60 12.88
C VAL A 127 -0.13 6.91 12.62
N LEU A 128 -0.76 6.22 11.66
CA LEU A 128 -2.15 6.48 11.29
C LEU A 128 -3.11 6.18 12.45
N GLN A 129 -2.89 5.10 13.21
CA GLN A 129 -3.69 4.78 14.38
C GLN A 129 -3.48 5.80 15.51
N GLY A 130 -2.24 6.21 15.78
CA GLY A 130 -1.94 7.23 16.79
C GLY A 130 -2.54 8.60 16.43
N LEU A 131 -2.52 8.97 15.15
CA LEU A 131 -3.20 10.19 14.67
C LEU A 131 -4.72 10.10 14.86
N LEU A 132 -5.34 8.96 14.53
CA LEU A 132 -6.78 8.76 14.69
C LEU A 132 -7.24 8.68 16.16
N GLU A 133 -6.36 8.27 17.07
CA GLU A 133 -6.61 8.32 18.51
C GLU A 133 -6.70 9.79 19.00
N LEU A 134 -5.86 10.66 18.44
CA LEU A 134 -5.77 12.07 18.81
C LEU A 134 -6.82 12.93 18.09
N ASP A 135 -7.05 12.68 16.80
CA ASP A 135 -8.03 13.40 15.98
C ASP A 135 -8.51 12.54 14.80
N ARG A 136 -9.78 12.11 14.87
CA ARG A 136 -10.42 11.31 13.82
C ARG A 136 -10.82 12.12 12.58
N GLY A 137 -10.88 13.44 12.69
CA GLY A 137 -11.29 14.34 11.61
C GLY A 137 -10.17 14.66 10.61
N LEU A 138 -8.94 14.16 10.85
CA LEU A 138 -7.79 14.48 10.01
C LEU A 138 -7.93 13.96 8.58
N VAL A 139 -7.63 14.86 7.65
CA VAL A 139 -7.51 14.59 6.22
C VAL A 139 -6.06 14.85 5.82
N HIS A 140 -5.46 13.93 5.07
CA HIS A 140 -4.09 14.10 4.61
C HIS A 140 -4.00 15.28 3.62
N PRO A 141 -3.21 16.34 3.89
CA PRO A 141 -3.22 17.58 3.08
C PRO A 141 -2.96 17.40 1.58
N VAL A 142 -2.08 16.46 1.19
CA VAL A 142 -1.78 16.21 -0.23
C VAL A 142 -2.68 15.17 -0.88
N LEU A 143 -2.91 14.02 -0.21
CA LEU A 143 -3.75 12.94 -0.75
C LEU A 143 -5.24 13.29 -0.73
N GLY A 144 -5.68 14.24 0.10
CA GLY A 144 -7.08 14.61 0.28
C GLY A 144 -7.94 13.47 0.85
N GLN A 145 -7.31 12.44 1.42
CA GLN A 145 -7.99 11.27 1.97
C GLN A 145 -8.12 11.41 3.49
N PRO A 146 -9.29 11.07 4.08
CA PRO A 146 -9.39 10.88 5.52
C PRO A 146 -8.35 9.86 6.00
N LEU A 147 -7.74 10.09 7.16
CA LEU A 147 -6.73 9.16 7.68
C LEU A 147 -7.30 7.76 7.97
N GLU A 148 -8.60 7.65 8.26
CA GLU A 148 -9.30 6.37 8.38
C GLU A 148 -9.22 5.54 7.08
N VAL A 149 -9.36 6.20 5.93
CA VAL A 149 -9.21 5.55 4.62
C VAL A 149 -7.79 5.09 4.44
N LEU A 150 -6.78 5.92 4.74
CA LEU A 150 -5.37 5.54 4.62
C LEU A 150 -5.01 4.37 5.55
N ALA A 151 -5.51 4.38 6.79
CA ALA A 151 -5.28 3.32 7.77
C ALA A 151 -5.85 1.98 7.28
N ALA A 152 -7.05 1.99 6.70
CA ALA A 152 -7.69 0.80 6.14
C ALA A 152 -6.90 0.16 4.99
N ARG A 153 -6.09 0.95 4.25
CA ARG A 153 -5.23 0.42 3.18
C ARG A 153 -4.12 -0.48 3.72
N LEU A 154 -3.72 -0.28 4.98
CA LEU A 154 -2.55 -0.93 5.55
C LEU A 154 -2.86 -2.25 6.27
N ASN A 155 -4.13 -2.46 6.66
CA ASN A 155 -4.57 -3.62 7.43
C ASN A 155 -3.71 -3.87 8.68
N GLY A 156 -3.37 -2.80 9.42
CA GLY A 156 -2.59 -2.90 10.65
C GLY A 156 -1.09 -3.15 10.45
N LYS A 157 -0.56 -3.04 9.24
CA LYS A 157 0.86 -3.29 8.92
C LYS A 157 1.61 -2.04 8.49
N ASP A 158 2.92 -2.08 8.70
CA ASP A 158 3.84 -1.04 8.23
C ASP A 158 4.55 -1.51 6.95
N TYR A 159 4.79 -0.60 6.01
CA TYR A 159 5.39 -0.92 4.72
C TYR A 159 6.58 -0.04 4.40
N PHE A 160 7.62 -0.66 3.84
CA PHE A 160 8.82 0.03 3.37
C PHE A 160 8.84 0.07 1.85
N VAL A 161 9.18 1.23 1.30
CA VAL A 161 9.40 1.46 -0.13
C VAL A 161 10.90 1.42 -0.39
N ASP A 162 11.35 0.41 -1.13
CA ASP A 162 12.72 0.32 -1.63
C ASP A 162 12.84 1.05 -2.97
N PRO A 163 13.57 2.17 -3.06
CA PRO A 163 13.75 2.93 -4.30
C PRO A 163 14.39 2.12 -5.43
N HIS A 164 15.16 1.08 -5.09
CA HIS A 164 15.86 0.22 -6.03
C HIS A 164 15.03 -1.00 -6.46
N SER A 165 13.84 -1.20 -5.91
CA SER A 165 12.93 -2.24 -6.35
C SER A 165 12.14 -1.81 -7.60
N PRO A 166 11.67 -2.75 -8.44
CA PRO A 166 10.70 -2.43 -9.48
C PRO A 166 9.40 -1.92 -8.84
N LYS A 167 8.83 -0.86 -9.42
CA LYS A 167 7.61 -0.22 -8.92
C LYS A 167 6.38 -0.94 -9.47
N LEU A 168 6.10 -2.12 -8.94
CA LEU A 168 5.00 -2.98 -9.37
C LEU A 168 3.68 -2.62 -8.65
N VAL A 169 2.68 -2.23 -9.45
CA VAL A 169 1.29 -2.02 -9.03
C VAL A 169 0.43 -3.10 -9.67
N CYS A 170 -0.43 -3.75 -8.88
CA CYS A 170 -1.29 -4.81 -9.37
C CYS A 170 -2.77 -4.43 -9.26
N MET A 171 -3.56 -4.76 -10.27
CA MET A 171 -5.02 -4.66 -10.22
C MET A 171 -5.62 -5.97 -9.72
N ALA A 172 -6.65 -5.88 -8.89
CA ALA A 172 -7.43 -7.03 -8.45
C ALA A 172 -8.92 -6.78 -8.63
N GLY A 173 -9.71 -7.85 -8.72
CA GLY A 173 -11.18 -7.77 -8.76
C GLY A 173 -11.82 -8.69 -9.78
N LEU A 174 -13.16 -8.67 -9.81
CA LEU A 174 -13.98 -9.56 -10.63
C LEU A 174 -13.67 -9.46 -12.13
N ILE A 175 -13.99 -10.53 -12.86
CA ILE A 175 -14.07 -10.47 -14.32
C ILE A 175 -15.14 -9.42 -14.69
N GLY A 176 -14.87 -8.57 -15.67
CA GLY A 176 -15.79 -7.49 -16.06
C GLY A 176 -15.72 -6.20 -15.23
N VAL A 177 -14.94 -6.15 -14.14
CA VAL A 177 -14.83 -4.95 -13.29
C VAL A 177 -14.05 -3.80 -13.94
N GLY A 178 -13.25 -4.08 -14.97
CA GLY A 178 -12.46 -3.06 -15.70
C GLY A 178 -10.95 -3.05 -15.43
N LYS A 179 -10.38 -4.12 -14.84
CA LYS A 179 -8.95 -4.23 -14.51
C LYS A 179 -8.02 -3.80 -15.65
N THR A 180 -8.18 -4.38 -16.83
CA THR A 180 -7.33 -4.08 -17.99
C THR A 180 -7.40 -2.61 -18.43
N SER A 181 -8.60 -2.02 -18.40
CA SER A 181 -8.77 -0.61 -18.78
C SER A 181 -8.08 0.31 -17.79
N TRP A 182 -8.30 0.08 -16.48
CA TRP A 182 -7.65 0.84 -15.42
C TRP A 182 -6.12 0.65 -15.42
N ALA A 183 -5.64 -0.57 -15.64
CA ALA A 183 -4.20 -0.86 -15.71
C ALA A 183 -3.52 -0.05 -16.82
N ARG A 184 -4.14 0.01 -18.01
CA ARG A 184 -3.62 0.81 -19.14
C ARG A 184 -3.68 2.31 -18.85
N ALA A 185 -4.79 2.80 -18.31
CA ALA A 185 -4.95 4.22 -17.99
C ALA A 185 -3.90 4.70 -16.96
N ILE A 186 -3.73 3.93 -15.89
CA ILE A 186 -2.74 4.24 -14.84
C ILE A 186 -1.31 4.08 -15.35
N ALA A 187 -0.99 3.01 -16.08
CA ALA A 187 0.33 2.86 -16.69
C ALA A 187 0.68 4.05 -17.61
N SER A 188 -0.26 4.44 -18.48
CA SER A 188 -0.09 5.59 -19.37
C SER A 188 0.14 6.88 -18.58
N ARG A 189 -0.63 7.12 -17.51
CA ARG A 189 -0.54 8.36 -16.73
C ARG A 189 0.76 8.47 -15.95
N LEU A 190 1.31 7.34 -15.51
CA LEU A 190 2.55 7.24 -14.75
C LEU A 190 3.80 7.05 -15.62
N GLY A 191 3.66 6.94 -16.95
CA GLY A 191 4.77 6.60 -17.85
C GLY A 191 5.35 5.20 -17.61
N GLY A 192 4.52 4.27 -17.11
CA GLY A 192 4.89 2.89 -16.79
C GLY A 192 4.54 1.88 -17.89
N GLN A 193 5.06 0.66 -17.74
CA GLN A 193 4.75 -0.46 -18.62
C GLN A 193 3.53 -1.22 -18.09
N VAL A 194 2.56 -1.52 -18.96
CA VAL A 194 1.44 -2.39 -18.62
C VAL A 194 1.82 -3.87 -18.79
N LEU A 195 1.45 -4.71 -17.83
CA LEU A 195 1.58 -6.16 -17.88
C LEU A 195 0.16 -6.75 -17.93
N LEU A 196 -0.13 -7.48 -19.00
CA LEU A 196 -1.47 -8.00 -19.27
C LEU A 196 -1.50 -9.51 -19.10
N GLU A 197 -2.54 -9.98 -18.42
CA GLU A 197 -2.81 -11.39 -18.27
C GLU A 197 -3.10 -12.06 -19.64
N PRO A 198 -2.45 -13.19 -19.96
CA PRO A 198 -2.51 -13.81 -21.28
C PRO A 198 -3.76 -14.68 -21.48
N TYR A 199 -4.96 -14.10 -21.31
CA TYR A 199 -6.23 -14.83 -21.48
C TYR A 199 -6.40 -15.42 -22.88
N ASP A 200 -6.15 -14.59 -23.90
CA ASP A 200 -6.42 -14.96 -25.30
C ASP A 200 -5.39 -15.96 -25.86
N SER A 201 -4.24 -16.12 -25.20
CA SER A 201 -3.20 -17.07 -25.60
C SER A 201 -3.19 -18.36 -24.77
N ASN A 202 -4.08 -18.49 -23.77
CA ASN A 202 -4.23 -19.73 -23.01
C ASN A 202 -5.01 -20.76 -23.84
N PRO A 203 -4.38 -21.85 -24.32
CA PRO A 203 -5.03 -22.79 -25.24
C PRO A 203 -6.15 -23.61 -24.58
N PHE A 204 -6.19 -23.66 -23.24
CA PHE A 204 -7.14 -24.47 -22.49
C PHE A 204 -8.37 -23.68 -22.02
N LEU A 205 -8.29 -22.35 -22.01
CA LEU A 205 -9.30 -21.50 -21.37
C LEU A 205 -10.68 -21.62 -22.02
N ALA A 206 -10.74 -21.57 -23.35
CA ALA A 206 -12.00 -21.65 -24.09
C ALA A 206 -12.68 -23.01 -23.90
N GLU A 207 -11.91 -24.09 -23.88
CA GLU A 207 -12.43 -25.45 -23.71
C GLU A 207 -12.89 -25.72 -22.28
N LEU A 208 -12.16 -25.19 -21.29
CA LEU A 208 -12.57 -25.24 -19.88
C LEU A 208 -13.94 -24.58 -19.70
N TYR A 209 -14.13 -23.37 -20.25
CA TYR A 209 -15.42 -22.69 -20.20
C TYR A 209 -16.51 -23.38 -21.02
N ALA A 210 -16.14 -24.17 -22.04
CA ALA A 210 -17.07 -25.05 -22.77
C ALA A 210 -17.46 -26.32 -21.98
N GLY A 211 -16.97 -26.49 -20.75
CA GLY A 211 -17.35 -27.59 -19.85
C GLY A 211 -16.32 -28.71 -19.73
N ARG A 212 -15.13 -28.58 -20.35
CA ARG A 212 -14.03 -29.54 -20.25
C ARG A 212 -13.26 -29.37 -18.94
N GLY A 213 -13.88 -29.76 -17.84
CA GLY A 213 -13.32 -29.61 -16.48
C GLY A 213 -11.99 -30.35 -16.27
N GLU A 214 -11.71 -31.39 -17.04
CA GLU A 214 -10.44 -32.11 -17.01
C GLU A 214 -9.23 -31.23 -17.39
N LEU A 215 -9.44 -30.16 -18.15
CA LEU A 215 -8.42 -29.19 -18.56
C LEU A 215 -8.20 -28.06 -17.54
N ALA A 216 -8.89 -28.10 -16.40
CA ALA A 216 -8.78 -27.05 -15.39
C ALA A 216 -7.34 -26.93 -14.88
N LEU A 217 -6.64 -28.05 -14.65
CA LEU A 217 -5.25 -28.04 -14.20
C LEU A 217 -4.32 -27.44 -15.26
N ASP A 218 -4.44 -27.85 -16.53
CA ASP A 218 -3.63 -27.32 -17.63
C ASP A 218 -3.81 -25.80 -17.77
N CYS A 219 -5.06 -25.33 -17.67
CA CYS A 219 -5.40 -23.92 -17.71
C CYS A 219 -4.76 -23.14 -16.54
N GLN A 220 -4.78 -23.68 -15.31
CA GLN A 220 -4.19 -23.03 -14.14
C GLN A 220 -2.66 -23.04 -14.18
N LEU A 221 -2.04 -24.13 -14.64
CA LEU A 221 -0.58 -24.20 -14.79
C LEU A 221 -0.07 -23.22 -15.86
N TYR A 222 -0.82 -23.05 -16.95
CA TYR A 222 -0.51 -22.02 -17.95
C TYR A 222 -0.48 -20.62 -17.32
N PHE A 223 -1.52 -20.26 -16.56
CA PHE A 223 -1.56 -18.96 -15.89
C PHE A 223 -0.43 -18.80 -14.87
N LEU A 224 -0.20 -19.80 -14.02
CA LEU A 224 0.87 -19.78 -13.03
C LEU A 224 2.24 -19.48 -13.66
N VAL A 225 2.62 -20.24 -14.70
CA VAL A 225 3.92 -20.08 -15.37
C VAL A 225 4.03 -18.70 -16.03
N HIS A 226 2.99 -18.28 -16.75
CA HIS A 226 3.00 -17.00 -17.44
C HIS A 226 3.03 -15.80 -16.48
N ARG A 227 2.21 -15.82 -15.41
CA ARG A 227 2.14 -14.74 -14.43
C ARG A 227 3.42 -14.64 -13.63
N ALA A 228 3.97 -15.78 -13.18
CA ALA A 228 5.25 -15.81 -12.50
C ALA A 228 6.39 -15.29 -13.38
N GLY A 229 6.43 -15.70 -14.66
CA GLY A 229 7.44 -15.23 -15.62
C GLY A 229 7.28 -13.76 -16.04
N GLN A 230 6.06 -13.21 -16.07
CA GLN A 230 5.85 -11.78 -16.31
C GLN A 230 6.27 -10.93 -15.11
N LEU A 231 6.02 -11.42 -13.89
CA LEU A 231 6.33 -10.70 -12.65
C LEU A 231 7.74 -10.98 -12.11
N ALA A 232 8.54 -11.83 -12.77
CA ALA A 232 9.83 -12.28 -12.27
C ALA A 232 10.78 -11.11 -11.94
N LYS A 233 11.46 -11.20 -10.78
CA LYS A 233 12.35 -10.13 -10.26
C LYS A 233 13.46 -9.71 -11.23
N ASP A 234 13.99 -10.67 -11.99
CA ASP A 234 15.05 -10.48 -12.98
C ASP A 234 14.55 -9.87 -14.30
N ARG A 235 13.23 -9.91 -14.54
CA ARG A 235 12.61 -9.37 -15.75
C ARG A 235 12.14 -7.92 -15.56
N LEU A 236 11.82 -7.52 -14.33
CA LEU A 236 11.37 -6.17 -14.01
C LEU A 236 12.55 -5.27 -13.65
N GLY A 237 12.72 -4.17 -14.38
CA GLY A 237 13.82 -3.23 -14.17
C GLY A 237 13.66 -2.42 -12.89
N SER A 238 14.76 -2.26 -12.15
CA SER A 238 14.87 -1.41 -10.96
C SER A 238 14.35 0.02 -11.24
N GLY A 239 13.56 0.57 -10.32
CA GLY A 239 13.02 1.93 -10.40
C GLY A 239 11.95 2.17 -11.47
N LYS A 240 11.74 1.22 -12.41
CA LYS A 240 10.73 1.32 -13.47
C LYS A 240 9.34 0.97 -12.93
N ILE A 241 8.33 1.63 -13.49
CA ILE A 241 6.93 1.47 -13.12
C ILE A 241 6.29 0.38 -13.98
N TYR A 242 5.66 -0.59 -13.33
CA TYR A 242 4.91 -1.67 -13.95
C TYR A 242 3.51 -1.72 -13.37
N VAL A 243 2.49 -1.80 -14.23
CA VAL A 243 1.09 -1.94 -13.82
C VAL A 243 0.54 -3.25 -14.40
N ALA A 244 0.35 -4.24 -13.54
CA ALA A 244 -0.26 -5.51 -13.91
C ALA A 244 -1.78 -5.44 -13.78
N ASP A 245 -2.53 -5.98 -14.75
CA ASP A 245 -4.00 -6.07 -14.66
C ASP A 245 -4.51 -7.23 -13.80
N TYR A 246 -3.60 -7.86 -13.06
CA TYR A 246 -3.82 -8.97 -12.15
C TYR A 246 -2.89 -8.87 -10.93
N VAL A 247 -3.20 -9.63 -9.88
CA VAL A 247 -2.35 -9.82 -8.71
C VAL A 247 -2.01 -11.31 -8.54
N PHE A 248 -0.74 -11.66 -8.28
CA PHE A 248 -0.29 -13.06 -8.29
C PHE A 248 -1.05 -13.94 -7.29
N GLN A 249 -1.39 -13.41 -6.12
CA GLN A 249 -2.11 -14.13 -5.07
C GLN A 249 -3.52 -14.57 -5.49
N GLN A 250 -4.08 -14.01 -6.56
CA GLN A 250 -5.39 -14.45 -7.09
C GLN A 250 -5.35 -15.87 -7.67
N GLU A 251 -4.16 -16.41 -8.00
CA GLU A 251 -3.99 -17.79 -8.48
C GLU A 251 -4.71 -18.80 -7.58
N GLN A 252 -4.61 -18.61 -6.26
CA GLN A 252 -5.22 -19.53 -5.30
C GLN A 252 -6.76 -19.47 -5.36
N ILE A 253 -7.35 -18.30 -5.66
CA ILE A 253 -8.81 -18.15 -5.80
C ILE A 253 -9.31 -19.02 -6.95
N TYR A 254 -8.68 -18.95 -8.12
CA TYR A 254 -9.12 -19.70 -9.29
C TYR A 254 -8.82 -21.19 -9.15
N ALA A 255 -7.67 -21.56 -8.58
CA ALA A 255 -7.33 -22.95 -8.28
C ALA A 255 -8.38 -23.61 -7.38
N ASP A 256 -8.79 -22.95 -6.29
CA ASP A 256 -9.80 -23.48 -5.36
C ASP A 256 -11.23 -23.47 -5.93
N MET A 257 -11.48 -22.76 -7.03
CA MET A 257 -12.79 -22.73 -7.71
C MET A 257 -12.91 -23.77 -8.81
N LEU A 258 -11.81 -24.03 -9.53
CA LEU A 258 -11.84 -24.77 -10.79
C LEU A 258 -11.31 -26.19 -10.68
N LEU A 259 -10.37 -26.44 -9.76
CA LEU A 259 -9.68 -27.72 -9.67
C LEU A 259 -10.44 -28.70 -8.76
N ASP A 260 -10.48 -29.96 -9.19
CA ASP A 260 -10.91 -31.05 -8.32
C ASP A 260 -9.87 -31.30 -7.18
N PRO A 261 -10.19 -32.07 -6.13
CA PRO A 261 -9.29 -32.27 -5.00
C PRO A 261 -7.91 -32.88 -5.36
N ARG A 262 -7.82 -33.72 -6.39
CA ARG A 262 -6.55 -34.33 -6.85
C ARG A 262 -5.73 -33.32 -7.62
N GLN A 263 -6.36 -32.60 -8.56
CA GLN A 263 -5.71 -31.54 -9.32
C GLN A 263 -5.21 -30.41 -8.39
N LEU A 264 -6.02 -30.01 -7.41
CA LEU A 264 -5.69 -28.96 -6.45
C LEU A 264 -4.49 -29.33 -5.57
N ALA A 265 -4.42 -30.59 -5.11
CA ALA A 265 -3.28 -31.08 -4.34
C ALA A 265 -1.98 -31.01 -5.14
N LEU A 266 -2.00 -31.43 -6.41
CA LEU A 266 -0.84 -31.32 -7.31
C LEU A 266 -0.49 -29.86 -7.60
N TYR A 267 -1.48 -29.03 -7.92
CA TYR A 267 -1.28 -27.61 -8.19
C TYR A 267 -0.58 -26.90 -7.03
N ARG A 268 -1.00 -27.14 -5.79
CA ARG A 268 -0.38 -26.52 -4.60
C ARG A 268 1.11 -26.89 -4.44
N GLN A 269 1.49 -28.14 -4.75
CA GLN A 269 2.89 -28.56 -4.73
C GLN A 269 3.74 -27.83 -5.78
N ILE A 270 3.16 -27.59 -6.96
CA ILE A 270 3.83 -26.87 -8.04
C ILE A 270 3.90 -25.38 -7.73
N HIS A 271 2.78 -24.77 -7.35
CA HIS A 271 2.64 -23.34 -7.03
C HIS A 271 3.66 -22.88 -5.98
N GLN A 272 3.93 -23.70 -4.95
CA GLN A 272 4.93 -23.39 -3.93
C GLN A 272 6.32 -23.12 -4.52
N ARG A 273 6.68 -23.70 -5.67
CA ARG A 273 7.97 -23.45 -6.34
C ARG A 273 8.05 -22.10 -7.04
N PHE A 274 6.89 -21.46 -7.28
CA PHE A 274 6.78 -20.17 -7.96
C PHE A 274 6.53 -19.01 -6.98
N SER A 275 6.26 -19.27 -5.70
CA SER A 275 5.83 -18.23 -4.75
C SER A 275 6.83 -17.08 -4.59
N ASP A 276 8.12 -17.38 -4.72
CA ASP A 276 9.20 -16.41 -4.50
C ASP A 276 9.74 -15.78 -5.80
N MET A 277 9.24 -16.22 -6.95
CA MET A 277 9.68 -15.74 -8.26
C MET A 277 9.19 -14.31 -8.57
N PRO A 278 7.91 -13.94 -8.32
CA PRO A 278 7.44 -12.59 -8.56
C PRO A 278 8.17 -11.52 -7.75
N ALA A 279 8.36 -10.35 -8.35
CA ALA A 279 8.74 -9.15 -7.64
C ALA A 279 7.66 -8.76 -6.62
N ARG A 280 8.10 -8.09 -5.57
CA ARG A 280 7.18 -7.59 -4.54
C ARG A 280 6.21 -6.58 -5.17
N CYS A 281 4.93 -6.83 -5.02
CA CYS A 281 3.89 -5.84 -5.33
C CYS A 281 3.98 -4.71 -4.30
N MET A 282 4.11 -3.46 -4.77
CA MET A 282 4.17 -2.29 -3.89
C MET A 282 2.80 -1.78 -3.50
N LEU A 283 1.81 -1.95 -4.37
CA LEU A 283 0.45 -1.49 -4.15
C LEU A 283 -0.53 -2.37 -4.94
N VAL A 284 -1.64 -2.75 -4.31
CA VAL A 284 -2.79 -3.30 -5.02
C VAL A 284 -3.87 -2.24 -5.16
N ILE A 285 -4.45 -2.14 -6.35
CA ILE A 285 -5.70 -1.43 -6.59
C ILE A 285 -6.78 -2.49 -6.76
N TRP A 286 -7.60 -2.64 -5.72
CA TRP A 286 -8.72 -3.57 -5.74
C TRP A 286 -9.96 -2.86 -6.28
N LEU A 287 -10.35 -3.23 -7.48
CA LEU A 287 -11.54 -2.73 -8.16
C LEU A 287 -12.77 -3.50 -7.68
N HIS A 288 -13.79 -2.76 -7.29
CA HIS A 288 -15.08 -3.29 -6.86
C HIS A 288 -16.21 -2.83 -7.78
N ALA A 289 -17.15 -3.74 -7.99
CA ALA A 289 -18.49 -3.47 -8.50
C ALA A 289 -19.35 -4.67 -8.10
N ARG A 290 -20.67 -4.47 -8.04
CA ARG A 290 -21.63 -5.55 -7.82
C ARG A 290 -21.45 -6.65 -8.88
N PRO A 291 -21.53 -7.95 -8.50
CA PRO A 291 -21.44 -9.07 -9.43
C PRO A 291 -22.37 -8.94 -10.65
N LYS A 292 -23.58 -8.41 -10.45
CA LYS A 292 -24.53 -8.13 -11.53
C LYS A 292 -24.00 -7.11 -12.55
N VAL A 293 -23.38 -6.03 -12.08
CA VAL A 293 -22.78 -5.00 -12.96
C VAL A 293 -21.61 -5.59 -13.75
N CYS A 294 -20.77 -6.40 -13.10
CA CYS A 294 -19.71 -7.14 -13.76
C CYS A 294 -20.25 -8.07 -14.85
N LEU A 295 -21.33 -8.81 -14.57
CA LEU A 295 -21.98 -9.69 -15.54
C LEU A 295 -22.49 -8.92 -16.77
N ASP A 296 -23.14 -7.78 -16.56
CA ASP A 296 -23.65 -6.94 -17.65
C ASP A 296 -22.52 -6.43 -18.55
N ARG A 297 -21.38 -6.06 -17.95
CA ARG A 297 -20.17 -5.66 -18.68
C ARG A 297 -19.55 -6.83 -19.47
N ILE A 298 -19.55 -8.05 -18.92
CA ILE A 298 -19.09 -9.27 -19.60
C ILE A 298 -19.97 -9.55 -20.82
N ILE A 299 -21.30 -9.55 -20.63
CA ILE A 299 -22.27 -9.79 -21.71
C ILE A 299 -22.09 -8.75 -22.82
N LYS A 300 -21.98 -7.46 -22.47
CA LYS A 300 -21.77 -6.38 -23.44
C LYS A 300 -20.47 -6.53 -24.24
N ARG A 301 -19.40 -7.03 -23.61
CA ARG A 301 -18.11 -7.26 -24.28
C ARG A 301 -18.15 -8.45 -25.25
N GLY A 302 -19.04 -9.41 -25.03
CA GLY A 302 -19.37 -10.45 -26.02
C GLY A 302 -18.25 -11.44 -26.35
N ARG A 303 -17.35 -11.73 -25.40
CA ARG A 303 -16.31 -12.76 -25.61
C ARG A 303 -16.95 -14.16 -25.61
N PRO A 304 -16.79 -14.98 -26.67
CA PRO A 304 -17.49 -16.27 -26.78
C PRO A 304 -17.23 -17.22 -25.61
N TYR A 305 -15.99 -17.27 -25.11
CA TYR A 305 -15.61 -18.15 -23.99
C TYR A 305 -16.12 -17.67 -22.63
N GLU A 306 -16.68 -16.47 -22.50
CA GLU A 306 -17.23 -15.95 -21.23
C GLU A 306 -18.74 -16.18 -21.10
N SER A 307 -19.40 -16.77 -22.11
CA SER A 307 -20.86 -16.89 -22.18
C SER A 307 -21.47 -17.80 -21.10
N CYS A 308 -20.68 -18.68 -20.50
CA CYS A 308 -21.11 -19.57 -19.41
C CYS A 308 -20.94 -18.96 -18.01
N ILE A 309 -20.38 -17.74 -17.90
CA ILE A 309 -20.25 -17.05 -16.62
C ILE A 309 -21.64 -16.65 -16.12
N THR A 310 -22.01 -17.16 -14.95
CA THR A 310 -23.30 -16.86 -14.31
C THR A 310 -23.14 -15.86 -13.17
N LEU A 311 -24.25 -15.23 -12.76
CA LEU A 311 -24.26 -14.36 -11.58
C LEU A 311 -23.82 -15.10 -10.32
N GLY A 312 -24.33 -16.31 -10.09
CA GLY A 312 -23.95 -17.11 -8.90
C GLY A 312 -22.48 -17.50 -8.87
N TRP A 313 -21.85 -17.71 -10.04
CA TRP A 313 -20.41 -17.92 -10.13
C TRP A 313 -19.62 -16.65 -9.77
N LEU A 314 -20.05 -15.48 -10.25
CA LEU A 314 -19.44 -14.18 -9.89
C LEU A 314 -19.64 -13.84 -8.41
N ASP A 315 -20.78 -14.16 -7.82
CA ASP A 315 -21.02 -14.02 -6.38
C ASP A 315 -20.03 -14.90 -5.57
N SER A 316 -19.80 -16.13 -6.02
CA SER A 316 -18.82 -17.03 -5.41
C SER A 316 -17.40 -16.47 -5.52
N LEU A 317 -17.03 -15.96 -6.70
CA LEU A 317 -15.74 -15.31 -6.93
C LEU A 317 -15.57 -14.06 -6.05
N ALA A 318 -16.62 -13.23 -5.91
CA ALA A 318 -16.60 -12.03 -5.09
C ALA A 318 -16.29 -12.36 -3.62
N ARG A 319 -16.97 -13.37 -3.04
CA ARG A 319 -16.72 -13.82 -1.67
C ARG A 319 -15.28 -14.28 -1.45
N ARG A 320 -14.64 -14.88 -2.46
CA ARG A 320 -13.24 -15.31 -2.37
C ARG A 320 -12.25 -14.14 -2.43
N TYR A 321 -12.53 -13.13 -3.25
CA TYR A 321 -11.77 -11.87 -3.19
C TYR A 321 -11.90 -11.18 -1.83
N GLU A 322 -13.12 -11.11 -1.28
CA GLU A 322 -13.32 -10.61 0.09
C GLU A 322 -12.53 -11.41 1.12
N GLY A 323 -12.47 -12.74 0.99
CA GLY A 323 -11.62 -13.60 1.81
C GLY A 323 -10.13 -13.26 1.68
N LEU A 324 -9.62 -13.13 0.45
CA LEU A 324 -8.21 -12.81 0.18
C LEU A 324 -7.81 -11.46 0.80
N PHE A 325 -8.66 -10.44 0.68
CA PHE A 325 -8.33 -9.09 1.10
C PHE A 325 -8.67 -8.76 2.56
N ARG A 326 -9.42 -9.63 3.25
CA ARG A 326 -9.66 -9.51 4.70
C ARG A 326 -8.36 -9.55 5.50
N ASP A 327 -7.50 -10.51 5.19
CA ASP A 327 -6.26 -10.77 5.91
C ASP A 327 -5.01 -10.33 5.10
N TRP A 328 -5.20 -9.44 4.12
CA TRP A 328 -4.13 -8.99 3.24
C TRP A 328 -3.08 -8.18 3.98
N THR A 329 -1.82 -8.58 3.83
CA THR A 329 -0.67 -7.95 4.52
C THR A 329 0.56 -7.81 3.62
N VAL A 330 0.43 -8.12 2.32
CA VAL A 330 1.56 -8.13 1.38
C VAL A 330 2.03 -6.70 1.06
N CYS A 331 1.06 -5.81 0.84
CA CYS A 331 1.27 -4.41 0.50
C CYS A 331 0.00 -3.59 0.79
N PRO A 332 0.05 -2.26 0.74
CA PRO A 332 -1.14 -1.42 0.84
C PRO A 332 -2.17 -1.73 -0.26
N VAL A 333 -3.45 -1.49 0.04
CA VAL A 333 -4.56 -1.72 -0.88
C VAL A 333 -5.42 -0.47 -1.04
N ILE A 334 -5.47 0.11 -2.24
CA ILE A 334 -6.50 1.09 -2.60
C ILE A 334 -7.74 0.34 -3.07
N ARG A 335 -8.88 0.62 -2.46
CA ARG A 335 -10.19 0.09 -2.87
C ARG A 335 -10.88 1.14 -3.75
N LEU A 336 -11.26 0.76 -4.96
CA LEU A 336 -11.91 1.66 -5.91
C LEU A 336 -13.27 1.09 -6.34
N ASP A 337 -14.34 1.85 -6.09
CA ASP A 337 -15.67 1.53 -6.61
C ASP A 337 -15.78 2.00 -8.07
N THR A 338 -15.83 1.04 -8.98
CA THR A 338 -15.93 1.27 -10.44
C THR A 338 -17.36 1.52 -10.92
N GLU A 339 -18.34 1.55 -10.01
CA GLU A 339 -19.68 2.07 -10.29
C GLU A 339 -19.74 3.59 -10.05
N GLN A 340 -18.83 4.12 -9.23
CA GLN A 340 -18.73 5.54 -8.91
C GLN A 340 -17.55 6.23 -9.59
N SER A 341 -16.60 5.46 -10.12
CA SER A 341 -15.41 5.95 -10.82
C SER A 341 -15.39 5.45 -12.27
N ASP A 342 -15.10 6.35 -13.21
CA ASP A 342 -15.01 6.04 -14.64
C ASP A 342 -13.56 6.11 -15.12
N VAL A 343 -13.08 5.03 -15.73
CA VAL A 343 -11.75 4.97 -16.33
C VAL A 343 -11.57 5.92 -17.51
N ASN A 344 -12.67 6.39 -18.11
CA ASN A 344 -12.64 7.39 -19.19
C ASN A 344 -12.72 8.83 -18.64
N SER A 345 -12.91 9.00 -17.33
CA SER A 345 -12.83 10.30 -16.67
C SER A 345 -11.36 10.63 -16.40
N ASP A 346 -10.85 11.63 -17.10
CA ASP A 346 -9.49 12.16 -16.88
C ASP A 346 -9.27 12.54 -15.40
N ARG A 347 -10.30 13.08 -14.75
CA ARG A 347 -10.27 13.43 -13.33
C ARG A 347 -10.03 12.19 -12.47
N ASP A 348 -10.82 11.13 -12.65
CA ASP A 348 -10.76 9.94 -11.79
C ASP A 348 -9.43 9.19 -11.99
N VAL A 349 -8.96 9.12 -13.23
CA VAL A 349 -7.64 8.56 -13.56
C VAL A 349 -6.53 9.38 -12.92
N MET A 350 -6.60 10.71 -12.98
CA MET A 350 -5.60 11.59 -12.34
C MET A 350 -5.62 11.48 -10.82
N ASP A 351 -6.79 11.44 -10.20
CA ASP A 351 -6.94 11.33 -8.76
C ASP A 351 -6.43 9.98 -8.24
N LEU A 352 -6.67 8.88 -8.97
CA LEU A 352 -6.10 7.58 -8.63
C LEU A 352 -4.58 7.54 -8.88
N ALA A 353 -4.10 8.07 -10.01
CA ALA A 353 -2.68 8.09 -10.32
C ALA A 353 -1.87 8.87 -9.28
N ARG A 354 -2.36 10.04 -8.83
CA ARG A 354 -1.74 10.84 -7.76
C ARG A 354 -1.60 10.03 -6.46
N GLN A 355 -2.63 9.25 -6.12
CA GLN A 355 -2.57 8.38 -4.95
C GLN A 355 -1.56 7.26 -5.13
N VAL A 356 -1.50 6.63 -6.31
CA VAL A 356 -0.53 5.57 -6.63
C VAL A 356 0.91 6.08 -6.52
N GLU A 357 1.20 7.27 -7.04
CA GLU A 357 2.54 7.91 -6.98
C GLU A 357 3.06 7.99 -5.55
N TRP A 358 2.20 8.34 -4.58
CA TRP A 358 2.59 8.40 -3.16
C TRP A 358 3.01 7.05 -2.57
N TYR A 359 2.54 5.92 -3.11
CA TYR A 359 2.97 4.59 -2.66
C TYR A 359 4.23 4.08 -3.37
N ILE A 360 4.41 4.44 -4.65
CA ILE A 360 5.51 3.89 -5.45
C ILE A 360 6.70 4.83 -5.60
N SER A 361 6.52 6.12 -5.32
CA SER A 361 7.52 7.20 -5.47
C SER A 361 7.18 8.37 -4.54
N PRO A 362 7.18 8.15 -3.20
CA PRO A 362 6.89 9.22 -2.26
C PRO A 362 7.89 10.39 -2.43
N PRO A 363 7.44 11.66 -2.28
CA PRO A 363 8.29 12.83 -2.44
C PRO A 363 9.46 12.85 -1.44
N GLY A 364 10.56 13.51 -1.81
CA GLY A 364 11.80 13.48 -1.02
C GLY A 364 12.62 12.20 -1.25
N GLY A 365 12.62 11.71 -2.49
CA GLY A 365 13.30 10.48 -2.94
C GLY A 365 14.58 10.21 -2.19
N LEU A 366 14.62 9.07 -1.49
CA LEU A 366 15.79 8.56 -0.80
C LEU A 366 16.89 8.27 -1.82
N GLU A 367 17.76 9.24 -2.10
CA GLU A 367 19.13 8.92 -2.43
C GLU A 367 19.84 8.46 -1.14
N GLY A 368 20.18 7.16 -1.16
CA GLY A 368 21.23 6.44 -0.40
C GLY A 368 21.60 6.90 0.99
#